data_AF-A0A963ZUD8-F1
#
_entry.id   AF-A0A963ZUD8-F1
#
_cell.length_a   1.000
_cell.length_b   1.000
_cell.length_c   1.000
_cell.angle_alpha   90.00
_cell.angle_beta   90.00
_cell.angle_gamma   90.00
#
_symmetry.space_group_name_H-M   'P 1'
#
loop_
_entity.id
_entity.type
_entity.pdbx_description
1 polymer ?
#
loop_
_entity_poly.entity_id
_entity_poly.type
_entity_poly.pdbx_seq_one_letter_code
_entity_poly.pdbx_strand_id
1 'polypeptide(L)'
;MKVCYAACCFLLLLFAPDDRSLFGQSSFLDLFGQVETWANSRIAAMPDGGFITGNDLRRPPEGSSKHGFYLARYDTCGTIGWARAMSHPDFALFFQAVASLPSGDVVAAGSTGNQDIFLVRLDPAGEVVYFRTYDASDYDDVGAIGIDGEEILLYGVYLDGNQPRHYAMRTDGDGLPIWSRAYGLEDGGGDMTVNADGKLFCRSGNIFFLLSADGAVEWSVRFNDLNPVTSNFSNLATPGDGFAFDVRFGMEHTHYVVGLNQAGAVSWVSPLVSAFFTPSALAADKKGNLVMVNAFPPEGTATTATSPFAMVLNGQGQIVKQYRFNLDDLGEFKAPAVTYLPDDGIAIKGTYFGESHLDYTVKFTPDVALGCVTEVFESSKDNPTQPAASAVSLPNRTLSFTVSDSLSVTAAPMNIPTNRRCGATIEDKDWPMWERVNCTDTFHFKGPVKQAVYTWEDGFTQPDRVLKAEGVFKVDAAACNANYHIEIDLEQGLCPCQLYKPNAFSPNHDDINDTFQVYADCPFLNFELQIFDRWGQMVFQTQNPDDGWDGKTRTGADLPMGVYVFRVAYEWEVIPGQRAKRQETGSISIIR
;
A
#
# COMPACT_ATOMS: atom_id res chain seq x y z
N MET A 1 -18.95 -15.68 -47.03
CA MET A 1 -19.71 -16.61 -46.16
C MET A 1 -18.73 -17.27 -45.21
N LYS A 2 -18.56 -16.71 -44.00
CA LYS A 2 -17.73 -17.30 -42.94
C LYS A 2 -18.68 -17.90 -41.91
N VAL A 3 -18.44 -19.16 -41.59
CA VAL A 3 -19.20 -19.98 -40.65
C VAL A 3 -18.75 -19.66 -39.23
N CYS A 4 -19.72 -19.47 -38.36
CA CYS A 4 -19.61 -19.26 -36.92
C CYS A 4 -19.06 -20.52 -36.24
N TYR A 5 -18.09 -20.39 -35.32
CA TYR A 5 -17.88 -21.37 -34.26
C TYR A 5 -18.01 -20.64 -32.92
N ALA A 6 -19.17 -20.87 -32.29
CA ALA A 6 -19.42 -20.60 -30.91
C ALA A 6 -18.56 -21.55 -30.05
N ALA A 7 -17.61 -20.98 -29.31
CA ALA A 7 -17.11 -21.55 -28.07
C ALA A 7 -17.20 -20.43 -27.05
N CYS A 8 -18.29 -20.46 -26.30
CA CYS A 8 -18.59 -19.58 -25.19
C CYS A 8 -17.61 -19.93 -24.06
N CYS A 9 -16.41 -19.34 -24.07
CA CYS A 9 -15.55 -19.30 -22.89
C CYS A 9 -16.12 -18.24 -21.97
N PHE A 10 -16.94 -18.69 -21.02
CA PHE A 10 -17.25 -17.96 -19.80
C PHE A 10 -15.94 -17.66 -19.08
N LEU A 11 -15.46 -16.42 -19.17
CA LEU A 11 -14.49 -15.91 -18.21
C LEU A 11 -15.31 -15.38 -17.03
N LEU A 12 -15.76 -16.29 -16.15
CA LEU A 12 -15.85 -15.88 -14.76
C LEU A 12 -14.42 -15.43 -14.39
N LEU A 13 -14.26 -14.26 -13.79
CA LEU A 13 -13.21 -14.09 -12.80
C LEU A 13 -13.45 -15.19 -11.77
N LEU A 14 -12.84 -16.36 -11.99
CA LEU A 14 -12.76 -17.44 -11.02
C LEU A 14 -11.86 -16.90 -9.91
N PHE A 15 -12.46 -16.15 -9.00
CA PHE A 15 -12.08 -16.23 -7.61
C PHE A 15 -12.17 -17.73 -7.27
N ALA A 16 -11.03 -18.33 -6.92
CA ALA A 16 -11.05 -19.67 -6.38
C ALA A 16 -12.09 -19.70 -5.24
N PRO A 17 -12.97 -20.71 -5.15
CA PRO A 17 -14.05 -20.72 -4.17
C PRO A 17 -13.60 -20.66 -2.70
N ASP A 18 -12.30 -20.80 -2.43
CA ASP A 18 -11.69 -20.73 -1.10
C ASP A 18 -11.05 -19.37 -0.76
N ASP A 19 -11.03 -18.41 -1.69
CA ASP A 19 -10.34 -17.11 -1.55
C ASP A 19 -11.30 -15.92 -1.29
N ARG A 20 -12.51 -16.19 -0.78
CA ARG A 20 -13.43 -15.12 -0.35
C ARG A 20 -12.91 -14.31 0.86
N SER A 21 -11.77 -14.69 1.44
CA SER A 21 -11.06 -13.95 2.48
C SER A 21 -10.01 -12.96 1.94
N LEU A 22 -9.64 -13.01 0.65
CA LEU A 22 -8.53 -12.20 0.10
C LEU A 22 -8.84 -10.71 -0.12
N PHE A 23 -10.10 -10.29 0.02
CA PHE A 23 -10.47 -8.88 -0.02
C PHE A 23 -11.54 -8.60 1.03
N GLY A 24 -11.10 -8.30 2.26
CA GLY A 24 -11.94 -7.62 3.26
C GLY A 24 -12.36 -6.19 2.86
N GLN A 25 -12.01 -5.73 1.65
CA GLN A 25 -12.40 -4.45 1.08
C GLN A 25 -12.87 -4.67 -0.37
N SER A 26 -14.12 -4.32 -0.67
CA SER A 26 -14.65 -4.33 -2.04
C SER A 26 -13.88 -3.31 -2.89
N SER A 27 -12.84 -3.76 -3.58
CA SER A 27 -12.18 -2.99 -4.61
C SER A 27 -12.94 -3.18 -5.92
N PHE A 28 -13.31 -2.10 -6.60
CA PHE A 28 -14.04 -2.17 -7.86
C PHE A 28 -13.13 -1.77 -9.01
N LEU A 29 -13.01 -2.67 -9.98
CA LEU A 29 -12.42 -2.37 -11.27
C LEU A 29 -13.56 -2.03 -12.21
N ASP A 30 -13.80 -0.74 -12.44
CA ASP A 30 -14.73 -0.30 -13.48
C ASP A 30 -13.95 0.08 -14.75
N LEU A 31 -14.31 -0.50 -15.90
CA LEU A 31 -13.68 -0.17 -17.16
C LEU A 31 -14.48 0.94 -17.85
N PHE A 32 -14.15 2.19 -17.57
CA PHE A 32 -14.91 3.33 -18.07
C PHE A 32 -14.52 3.72 -19.52
N GLY A 33 -15.36 3.34 -20.49
CA GLY A 33 -15.63 4.08 -21.75
C GLY A 33 -14.51 4.16 -22.83
N GLN A 34 -14.87 3.86 -24.08
CA GLN A 34 -13.98 3.76 -25.24
C GLN A 34 -13.71 5.08 -26.00
N VAL A 35 -13.22 6.12 -25.34
CA VAL A 35 -12.67 7.25 -26.11
C VAL A 35 -11.34 6.79 -26.73
N GLU A 36 -11.20 6.84 -28.05
CA GLU A 36 -9.89 6.59 -28.70
C GLU A 36 -8.94 7.74 -28.29
N THR A 37 -8.12 7.49 -27.30
CA THR A 37 -7.08 8.40 -26.82
C THR A 37 -5.72 7.94 -27.34
N TRP A 38 -4.76 8.85 -27.36
CA TRP A 38 -3.40 8.53 -27.81
C TRP A 38 -2.44 8.36 -26.64
N ALA A 39 -2.35 9.40 -25.79
CA ALA A 39 -1.34 9.49 -24.74
C ALA A 39 -1.79 10.45 -23.62
N ASN A 40 -0.87 10.71 -22.69
CA ASN A 40 -0.98 11.76 -21.67
C ASN A 40 -2.18 11.60 -20.74
N SER A 41 -2.40 10.39 -20.23
CA SER A 41 -3.34 10.16 -19.14
C SER A 41 -2.99 11.06 -17.96
N ARG A 42 -3.98 11.79 -17.47
CA ARG A 42 -3.92 12.57 -16.23
C ARG A 42 -5.19 12.37 -15.42
N ILE A 43 -5.03 12.48 -14.10
CA ILE A 43 -6.12 12.34 -13.15
C ILE A 43 -5.86 13.29 -11.98
N ALA A 44 -6.93 13.89 -11.45
CA ALA A 44 -6.88 14.66 -10.22
C ALA A 44 -8.12 14.40 -9.38
N ALA A 45 -7.95 14.31 -8.06
CA ALA A 45 -9.06 14.22 -7.13
C ALA A 45 -9.87 15.51 -7.11
N MET A 46 -11.18 15.41 -6.88
CA MET A 46 -12.07 16.56 -6.71
C MET A 46 -12.39 16.77 -5.22
N PRO A 47 -12.66 18.01 -4.77
CA PRO A 47 -13.00 18.29 -3.37
C PRO A 47 -14.25 17.56 -2.85
N ASP A 48 -15.14 17.14 -3.75
CA ASP A 48 -16.40 16.47 -3.45
C ASP A 48 -16.28 14.93 -3.34
N GLY A 49 -15.07 14.38 -3.42
CA GLY A 49 -14.83 12.93 -3.36
C GLY A 49 -14.84 12.23 -4.71
N GLY A 50 -15.18 12.93 -5.80
CA GLY A 50 -15.03 12.47 -7.16
C GLY A 50 -13.61 12.65 -7.70
N PHE A 51 -13.45 12.52 -9.01
CA PHE A 51 -12.18 12.77 -9.70
C PHE A 51 -12.41 13.22 -11.14
N ILE A 52 -11.44 13.97 -11.69
CA ILE A 52 -11.39 14.39 -13.09
C ILE A 52 -10.29 13.62 -13.80
N THR A 53 -10.56 13.21 -15.04
CA THR A 53 -9.60 12.54 -15.91
C THR A 53 -9.39 13.33 -17.20
N GLY A 54 -8.23 13.17 -17.84
CA GLY A 54 -8.00 13.71 -19.17
C GLY A 54 -6.92 13.00 -19.98
N ASN A 55 -7.01 13.15 -21.30
CA ASN A 55 -6.08 12.61 -22.31
C ASN A 55 -6.09 13.43 -23.59
N ASP A 56 -5.02 13.29 -24.37
CA ASP A 56 -5.05 13.64 -25.79
C ASP A 56 -5.95 12.71 -26.59
N LEU A 57 -6.75 13.29 -27.49
CA LEU A 57 -7.61 12.53 -28.39
C LEU A 57 -6.80 11.99 -29.57
N ARG A 58 -6.99 10.72 -29.91
CA ARG A 58 -6.35 10.11 -31.09
C ARG A 58 -6.83 10.73 -32.40
N ARG A 59 -8.05 11.22 -32.43
CA ARG A 59 -8.68 11.89 -33.57
C ARG A 59 -9.28 13.23 -33.14
N PRO A 60 -9.32 14.23 -34.02
CA PRO A 60 -10.01 15.48 -33.75
C PRO A 60 -11.45 15.26 -33.24
N PRO A 61 -11.95 16.08 -32.30
CA PRO A 61 -13.37 16.09 -31.93
C PRO A 61 -14.28 16.25 -33.14
N GLU A 62 -15.52 15.77 -33.03
CA GLU A 62 -16.52 15.97 -34.07
C GLU A 62 -16.69 17.47 -34.39
N GLY A 63 -16.67 17.81 -35.68
CA GLY A 63 -16.73 19.21 -36.13
C GLY A 63 -15.40 19.97 -36.09
N SER A 64 -14.30 19.36 -35.65
CA SER A 64 -12.95 19.94 -35.68
C SER A 64 -12.01 19.22 -36.67
N SER A 65 -11.04 19.96 -37.20
CA SER A 65 -9.93 19.41 -38.00
C SER A 65 -8.60 19.38 -37.25
N LYS A 66 -8.59 19.88 -36.01
CA LYS A 66 -7.39 20.06 -35.20
C LYS A 66 -7.34 19.04 -34.07
N HIS A 67 -6.12 18.66 -33.68
CA HIS A 67 -5.91 17.83 -32.51
C HIS A 67 -6.46 18.52 -31.25
N GLY A 68 -7.02 17.75 -30.34
CA GLY A 68 -7.70 18.23 -29.15
C GLY A 68 -7.54 17.22 -28.01
N PHE A 69 -8.20 17.50 -26.89
CA PHE A 69 -8.12 16.67 -25.71
C PHE A 69 -9.50 16.43 -25.11
N TYR A 70 -9.57 15.44 -24.23
CA TYR A 70 -10.80 14.99 -23.59
C TYR A 70 -10.70 15.15 -22.09
N LEU A 71 -11.79 15.61 -21.45
CA LEU A 71 -11.96 15.62 -20.01
C LEU A 71 -13.25 14.88 -19.63
N ALA A 72 -13.19 14.09 -18.54
CA ALA A 72 -14.37 13.47 -17.95
C ALA A 72 -14.34 13.56 -16.42
N ARG A 73 -15.43 14.08 -15.85
CA ARG A 73 -15.63 14.21 -14.40
C ARG A 73 -16.48 13.06 -13.89
N TYR A 74 -15.97 12.39 -12.87
CA TYR A 74 -16.58 11.26 -12.18
C TYR A 74 -17.00 11.68 -10.78
N ASP A 75 -18.15 11.20 -10.34
CA ASP A 75 -18.57 11.33 -8.94
C ASP A 75 -17.87 10.29 -8.04
N THR A 76 -18.24 10.27 -6.77
CA THR A 76 -17.67 9.35 -5.77
C THR A 76 -17.94 7.88 -6.09
N CYS A 77 -19.02 7.56 -6.81
CA CYS A 77 -19.33 6.19 -7.25
C CYS A 77 -18.67 5.83 -8.60
N GLY A 78 -17.91 6.73 -9.21
CA GLY A 78 -17.35 6.51 -10.54
C GLY A 78 -18.35 6.71 -11.67
N THR A 79 -19.49 7.37 -11.44
CA THR A 79 -20.41 7.71 -12.53
C THR A 79 -19.97 9.01 -13.21
N ILE A 80 -19.99 9.04 -14.54
CA ILE A 80 -19.65 10.25 -15.31
C ILE A 80 -20.76 11.29 -15.10
N GLY A 81 -20.41 12.41 -14.45
CA GLY A 81 -21.29 13.57 -14.36
C GLY A 81 -21.32 14.36 -15.67
N TRP A 82 -20.16 14.57 -16.27
CA TRP A 82 -20.03 15.20 -17.60
C TRP A 82 -18.71 14.82 -18.28
N ALA A 83 -18.71 14.94 -19.60
CA ALA A 83 -17.53 14.80 -20.45
C ALA A 83 -17.46 15.91 -21.50
N ARG A 84 -16.25 16.34 -21.85
CA ARG A 84 -15.98 17.40 -22.83
C ARG A 84 -14.85 17.01 -23.78
N ALA A 85 -15.09 17.17 -25.07
CA ALA A 85 -14.06 17.05 -26.11
C ALA A 85 -13.65 18.45 -26.58
N MET A 86 -12.47 18.89 -26.17
CA MET A 86 -12.00 20.26 -26.31
C MET A 86 -11.16 20.41 -27.59
N SER A 87 -11.43 21.45 -28.37
CA SER A 87 -10.62 21.83 -29.54
C SER A 87 -10.52 23.34 -29.68
N HIS A 88 -9.62 23.80 -30.55
CA HIS A 88 -9.52 25.19 -30.97
C HIS A 88 -9.61 25.26 -32.50
N PRO A 89 -10.26 26.30 -33.09
CA PRO A 89 -10.40 26.41 -34.54
C PRO A 89 -9.06 26.61 -35.26
N ASP A 90 -8.14 27.35 -34.64
CA ASP A 90 -6.94 27.85 -35.33
C ASP A 90 -5.73 26.91 -35.20
N PHE A 91 -5.60 26.20 -34.08
CA PHE A 91 -4.42 25.42 -33.73
C PHE A 91 -4.77 24.14 -32.97
N ALA A 92 -3.83 23.20 -32.95
CA ALA A 92 -3.92 21.97 -32.15
C ALA A 92 -3.79 22.27 -30.64
N LEU A 93 -4.39 21.44 -29.79
CA LEU A 93 -4.17 21.45 -28.35
C LEU A 93 -3.53 20.12 -27.95
N PHE A 94 -2.44 20.18 -27.20
CA PHE A 94 -1.71 19.04 -26.66
C PHE A 94 -1.77 19.09 -25.13
N PHE A 95 -2.57 18.21 -24.55
CA PHE A 95 -2.89 18.20 -23.13
C PHE A 95 -1.77 17.56 -22.30
N GLN A 96 -1.43 18.22 -21.18
CA GLN A 96 -0.30 17.79 -20.35
C GLN A 96 -0.64 17.71 -18.86
N ALA A 97 -1.63 18.43 -18.35
CA ALA A 97 -1.92 18.44 -16.92
C ALA A 97 -3.38 18.81 -16.62
N VAL A 98 -3.94 18.24 -15.55
CA VAL A 98 -5.25 18.61 -14.99
C VAL A 98 -5.15 18.68 -13.48
N ALA A 99 -5.86 19.62 -12.87
CA ALA A 99 -6.06 19.71 -11.43
C ALA A 99 -7.46 20.24 -11.11
N SER A 100 -7.82 20.16 -9.83
CA SER A 100 -9.05 20.75 -9.30
C SER A 100 -8.70 21.87 -8.32
N LEU A 101 -9.50 22.94 -8.35
CA LEU A 101 -9.44 24.02 -7.39
C LEU A 101 -10.30 23.68 -6.15
N PRO A 102 -10.01 24.27 -4.97
CA PRO A 102 -10.87 24.13 -3.79
C PRO A 102 -12.33 24.54 -4.04
N SER A 103 -12.59 25.46 -4.97
CA SER A 103 -13.94 25.80 -5.42
C SER A 103 -14.72 24.64 -6.06
N GLY A 104 -14.02 23.57 -6.49
CA GLY A 104 -14.57 22.48 -7.29
C GLY A 104 -14.43 22.70 -8.81
N ASP A 105 -13.80 23.80 -9.22
CA ASP A 105 -13.51 24.07 -10.63
C ASP A 105 -12.39 23.16 -11.13
N VAL A 106 -12.39 22.89 -12.42
CA VAL A 106 -11.35 22.10 -13.09
C VAL A 106 -10.43 23.03 -13.87
N VAL A 107 -9.13 22.83 -13.75
CA VAL A 107 -8.13 23.50 -14.59
C VAL A 107 -7.35 22.48 -15.39
N ALA A 108 -7.16 22.78 -16.69
CA ALA A 108 -6.35 21.95 -17.57
C ALA A 108 -5.38 22.82 -18.36
N ALA A 109 -4.17 22.29 -18.55
CA ALA A 109 -3.10 23.00 -19.21
C ALA A 109 -2.31 22.08 -20.15
N GLY A 110 -1.56 22.71 -21.05
CA GLY A 110 -0.71 22.06 -22.01
C GLY A 110 -0.24 23.06 -23.04
N SER A 111 0.00 22.57 -24.25
CA SER A 111 0.69 23.34 -25.28
C SER A 111 -0.14 23.42 -26.55
N THR A 112 -0.06 24.54 -27.25
CA THR A 112 -0.77 24.76 -28.51
C THR A 112 0.08 24.29 -29.68
N GLY A 113 -0.55 24.10 -30.85
CA GLY A 113 0.15 23.86 -32.10
C GLY A 113 1.01 25.04 -32.57
N ASN A 114 0.86 26.20 -31.95
CA ASN A 114 1.71 27.36 -32.15
C ASN A 114 2.89 27.41 -31.17
N GLN A 115 3.02 26.39 -30.31
CA GLN A 115 4.06 26.30 -29.28
C GLN A 115 3.89 27.35 -28.16
N ASP A 116 2.65 27.77 -27.90
CA ASP A 116 2.29 28.57 -26.71
C ASP A 116 1.74 27.66 -25.61
N ILE A 117 1.74 28.12 -24.37
CA ILE A 117 1.02 27.45 -23.27
C ILE A 117 -0.47 27.75 -23.41
N PHE A 118 -1.35 26.79 -23.13
CA PHE A 118 -2.75 27.06 -22.86
C PHE A 118 -3.13 26.74 -21.41
N LEU A 119 -4.11 27.49 -20.89
CA LEU A 119 -4.80 27.22 -19.63
C LEU A 119 -6.30 27.39 -19.84
N VAL A 120 -7.07 26.38 -19.48
CA VAL A 120 -8.53 26.43 -19.43
C VAL A 120 -9.01 26.22 -17.99
N ARG A 121 -9.99 27.02 -17.57
CA ARG A 121 -10.74 26.81 -16.32
C ARG A 121 -12.18 26.47 -16.68
N LEU A 122 -12.71 25.40 -16.09
CA LEU A 122 -14.09 24.99 -16.19
C LEU A 122 -14.74 25.03 -14.82
N ASP A 123 -16.01 25.42 -14.78
CA ASP A 123 -16.80 25.36 -13.56
C ASP A 123 -17.15 23.89 -13.20
N PRO A 124 -17.74 23.62 -12.02
CA PRO A 124 -18.10 22.26 -11.63
C PRO A 124 -19.09 21.56 -12.59
N ALA A 125 -19.83 22.32 -13.41
CA ALA A 125 -20.77 21.79 -14.42
C ALA A 125 -20.08 21.47 -15.76
N GLY A 126 -18.79 21.79 -15.90
CA GLY A 126 -18.01 21.55 -17.11
C GLY A 126 -18.16 22.66 -18.16
N GLU A 127 -18.62 23.84 -17.76
CA GLU A 127 -18.69 25.01 -18.64
C GLU A 127 -17.40 25.82 -18.56
N VAL A 128 -16.95 26.35 -19.71
CA VAL A 128 -15.69 27.09 -19.79
C VAL A 128 -15.86 28.46 -19.12
N VAL A 129 -15.14 28.68 -18.02
CA VAL A 129 -15.04 29.97 -17.35
C VAL A 129 -14.10 30.89 -18.13
N TYR A 130 -12.92 30.39 -18.48
CA TYR A 130 -12.01 31.06 -19.40
C TYR A 130 -11.09 30.08 -20.13
N PHE A 131 -10.55 30.57 -21.24
CA PHE A 131 -9.40 30.00 -21.93
C PHE A 131 -8.38 31.10 -22.16
N ARG A 132 -7.11 30.79 -21.95
CA ARG A 132 -5.98 31.70 -22.13
C ARG A 132 -4.85 30.97 -22.80
N THR A 133 -4.16 31.65 -23.71
CA THR A 133 -2.83 31.22 -24.16
C THR A 133 -1.78 32.19 -23.63
N TYR A 134 -0.61 31.67 -23.28
CA TYR A 134 0.52 32.44 -22.81
C TYR A 134 1.69 32.25 -23.76
N ASP A 135 2.18 33.37 -24.28
CA ASP A 135 3.30 33.46 -25.22
C ASP A 135 4.45 34.17 -24.53
N ALA A 136 5.51 33.41 -24.22
CA ALA A 136 6.76 33.87 -23.64
C ALA A 136 7.94 33.80 -24.63
N SER A 137 7.91 32.87 -25.58
CA SER A 137 9.00 32.60 -26.50
C SER A 137 8.56 31.85 -27.76
N ASP A 138 9.54 31.50 -28.61
CA ASP A 138 9.29 30.72 -29.83
C ASP A 138 8.84 29.28 -29.55
N TYR A 139 9.02 28.76 -28.32
CA TYR A 139 8.55 27.45 -27.90
C TYR A 139 8.33 27.43 -26.39
N ASP A 140 7.09 27.25 -25.96
CA ASP A 140 6.67 27.16 -24.58
C ASP A 140 5.85 25.86 -24.36
N ASP A 141 6.33 24.99 -23.46
CA ASP A 141 5.67 23.74 -23.11
C ASP A 141 5.38 23.71 -21.60
N VAL A 142 4.20 23.22 -21.19
CA VAL A 142 3.85 22.98 -19.78
C VAL A 142 3.97 21.48 -19.49
N GLY A 143 4.71 21.13 -18.45
CA GLY A 143 4.82 19.75 -17.96
C GLY A 143 3.89 19.44 -16.78
N ALA A 144 3.63 20.43 -15.93
CA ALA A 144 2.94 20.23 -14.67
C ALA A 144 2.06 21.42 -14.25
N ILE A 145 1.00 21.12 -13.50
CA ILE A 145 0.12 22.09 -12.84
C ILE A 145 0.10 21.84 -11.34
N GLY A 146 0.23 22.91 -10.57
CA GLY A 146 0.12 22.90 -9.11
C GLY A 146 -0.98 23.86 -8.66
N ILE A 147 -1.61 23.57 -7.52
CA ILE A 147 -2.67 24.39 -6.94
C ILE A 147 -2.26 24.81 -5.54
N ASP A 148 -2.35 26.11 -5.25
CA ASP A 148 -2.18 26.70 -3.93
C ASP A 148 -3.36 27.63 -3.64
N GLY A 149 -4.35 27.14 -2.88
CA GLY A 149 -5.64 27.81 -2.77
C GLY A 149 -6.35 27.90 -4.12
N GLU A 150 -6.71 29.11 -4.55
CA GLU A 150 -7.31 29.36 -5.88
C GLU A 150 -6.26 29.77 -6.93
N GLU A 151 -4.98 29.84 -6.56
CA GLU A 151 -3.91 30.23 -7.47
C GLU A 151 -3.36 29.01 -8.21
N ILE A 152 -2.94 29.25 -9.45
CA ILE A 152 -2.54 28.19 -10.38
C ILE A 152 -1.05 28.35 -10.66
N LEU A 153 -0.31 27.27 -10.47
CA LEU A 153 1.12 27.22 -10.74
C LEU A 153 1.36 26.35 -11.97
N LEU A 154 2.13 26.87 -12.92
CA LEU A 154 2.53 26.19 -14.14
C LEU A 154 4.05 26.01 -14.12
N TYR A 155 4.49 24.81 -14.49
CA TYR A 155 5.91 24.51 -14.64
C TYR A 155 6.18 23.82 -15.96
N GLY A 156 7.25 24.22 -16.63
CA GLY A 156 7.49 23.81 -18.00
C GLY A 156 8.87 24.17 -18.52
N VAL A 157 9.03 24.04 -19.83
CA VAL A 157 10.26 24.37 -20.55
C VAL A 157 9.95 25.35 -21.66
N TYR A 158 10.81 26.34 -21.85
CA TYR A 158 10.77 27.22 -23.01
C TYR A 158 12.12 27.31 -23.72
N LEU A 159 12.15 27.78 -24.97
CA LEU A 159 13.39 27.98 -25.73
C LEU A 159 13.80 29.46 -25.76
N ASP A 160 14.97 29.77 -25.18
CA ASP A 160 15.64 31.07 -25.35
C ASP A 160 16.79 30.94 -26.35
N GLY A 161 16.59 31.35 -27.60
CA GLY A 161 17.63 31.30 -28.63
C GLY A 161 18.19 29.88 -28.86
N ASN A 162 17.30 28.87 -28.86
CA ASN A 162 17.62 27.45 -29.00
C ASN A 162 18.27 26.80 -27.76
N GLN A 163 18.30 27.49 -26.62
CA GLN A 163 18.68 26.92 -25.32
C GLN A 163 17.42 26.63 -24.50
N PRO A 164 17.17 25.37 -24.09
CA PRO A 164 16.05 25.05 -23.22
C PRO A 164 16.25 25.68 -21.85
N ARG A 165 15.22 26.33 -21.33
CA ARG A 165 15.15 26.86 -19.98
C ARG A 165 13.89 26.37 -19.31
N HIS A 166 13.98 25.98 -18.04
CA HIS A 166 12.78 25.68 -17.27
C HIS A 166 12.16 26.99 -16.82
N TYR A 167 10.84 27.05 -16.74
CA TYR A 167 10.15 28.20 -16.16
C TYR A 167 9.07 27.75 -15.20
N ALA A 168 8.80 28.61 -14.23
CA ALA A 168 7.63 28.52 -13.38
C ALA A 168 6.82 29.80 -13.53
N MET A 169 5.50 29.68 -13.55
CA MET A 169 4.57 30.80 -13.55
C MET A 169 3.53 30.57 -12.47
N ARG A 170 3.21 31.62 -11.72
CA ARG A 170 2.08 31.65 -10.79
C ARG A 170 1.04 32.61 -11.32
N THR A 171 -0.21 32.20 -11.36
CA THR A 171 -1.34 33.03 -11.77
C THR A 171 -2.35 33.14 -10.64
N ASP A 172 -3.15 34.20 -10.67
CA ASP A 172 -4.37 34.23 -9.87
C ASP A 172 -5.39 33.19 -10.38
N GLY A 173 -6.52 33.08 -9.68
CA GLY A 173 -7.59 32.16 -10.08
C GLY A 173 -8.26 32.51 -11.41
N ASP A 174 -8.11 33.74 -11.90
CA ASP A 174 -8.60 34.13 -13.21
C ASP A 174 -7.60 33.79 -14.33
N GLY A 175 -6.41 33.28 -14.02
CA GLY A 175 -5.35 33.02 -14.99
C GLY A 175 -4.60 34.28 -15.43
N LEU A 176 -4.51 35.31 -14.60
CA LEU A 176 -3.60 36.43 -14.84
C LEU A 176 -2.26 36.16 -14.15
N PRO A 177 -1.12 36.34 -14.84
CA PRO A 177 0.19 36.12 -14.24
C PRO A 177 0.42 37.04 -13.03
N ILE A 178 0.78 36.45 -11.89
CA ILE A 178 1.29 37.14 -10.70
C ILE A 178 2.80 37.31 -10.84
N TRP A 179 3.49 36.22 -11.18
CA TRP A 179 4.93 36.22 -11.48
C TRP A 179 5.30 35.07 -12.44
N SER A 180 6.42 35.22 -13.15
CA SER A 180 7.00 34.18 -14.01
C SER A 180 8.53 34.23 -13.98
N ARG A 181 9.19 33.10 -13.79
CA ARG A 181 10.65 33.03 -13.64
C ARG A 181 11.23 31.91 -14.47
N ALA A 182 12.39 32.14 -15.06
CA ALA A 182 13.20 31.14 -15.75
C ALA A 182 14.33 30.63 -14.85
N TYR A 183 14.69 29.37 -15.04
CA TYR A 183 15.76 28.69 -14.32
C TYR A 183 16.74 28.09 -15.34
N GLY A 184 17.98 28.60 -15.33
CA GLY A 184 19.06 28.09 -16.16
C GLY A 184 19.54 26.74 -15.64
N LEU A 185 19.11 25.66 -16.30
CA LEU A 185 19.42 24.28 -15.96
C LEU A 185 19.94 23.57 -17.21
N GLU A 186 20.88 22.64 -17.03
CA GLU A 186 21.61 22.00 -18.13
C GLU A 186 20.85 20.82 -18.76
N ASP A 187 19.78 20.33 -18.12
CA ASP A 187 19.08 19.09 -18.47
C ASP A 187 17.66 19.34 -19.01
N GLY A 188 17.26 18.57 -20.04
CA GLY A 188 15.95 18.69 -20.70
C GLY A 188 14.83 17.89 -20.02
N GLY A 189 13.64 18.49 -19.92
CA GLY A 189 12.43 17.87 -19.37
C GLY A 189 12.35 17.89 -17.84
N GLY A 190 11.16 18.12 -17.29
CA GLY A 190 10.96 18.34 -15.87
C GLY A 190 9.56 18.02 -15.39
N ASP A 191 9.38 18.01 -14.07
CA ASP A 191 8.09 17.85 -13.40
C ASP A 191 8.07 18.73 -12.15
N MET A 192 6.89 19.01 -11.62
CA MET A 192 6.69 19.82 -10.42
C MET A 192 5.52 19.30 -9.60
N THR A 193 5.64 19.37 -8.28
CA THR A 193 4.53 19.27 -7.35
C THR A 193 4.57 20.42 -6.34
N VAL A 194 3.44 20.71 -5.69
CA VAL A 194 3.31 21.81 -4.73
C VAL A 194 3.04 21.22 -3.35
N ASN A 195 3.81 21.63 -2.34
CA ASN A 195 3.61 21.20 -0.98
C ASN A 195 2.52 22.02 -0.27
N ALA A 196 2.17 21.64 0.97
CA ALA A 196 1.15 22.34 1.75
C ALA A 196 1.48 23.82 2.09
N ASP A 197 2.74 24.23 1.97
CA ASP A 197 3.19 25.62 2.22
C ASP A 197 3.23 26.47 0.93
N GLY A 198 2.73 25.94 -0.20
CA GLY A 198 2.76 26.62 -1.49
C GLY A 198 4.15 26.66 -2.14
N LYS A 199 5.10 25.85 -1.65
CA LYS A 199 6.44 25.70 -2.24
C LYS A 199 6.42 24.67 -3.37
N LEU A 200 7.24 24.90 -4.38
CA LEU A 200 7.28 24.07 -5.59
C LEU A 200 8.49 23.14 -5.49
N PHE A 201 8.23 21.84 -5.41
CA PHE A 201 9.26 20.83 -5.55
C PHE A 201 9.37 20.44 -7.02
N CYS A 202 10.52 20.75 -7.61
CA CYS A 202 10.74 20.66 -9.06
C CYS A 202 11.89 19.70 -9.40
N ARG A 203 11.85 19.18 -10.62
CA ARG A 203 12.90 18.36 -11.21
C ARG A 203 13.27 18.84 -12.61
N SER A 204 14.56 18.77 -12.92
CA SER A 204 15.13 18.88 -14.26
C SER A 204 16.23 17.83 -14.43
N GLY A 205 16.00 16.82 -15.27
CA GLY A 205 16.96 15.70 -15.40
C GLY A 205 17.20 15.01 -14.05
N ASN A 206 18.45 14.99 -13.58
CA ASN A 206 18.86 14.49 -12.26
C ASN A 206 19.04 15.58 -11.20
N ILE A 207 18.63 16.82 -11.50
CA ILE A 207 18.61 17.95 -10.57
C ILE A 207 17.23 18.06 -9.97
N PHE A 208 17.17 18.13 -8.64
CA PHE A 208 15.96 18.39 -7.87
C PHE A 208 16.16 19.66 -7.07
N PHE A 209 15.12 20.48 -6.99
CA PHE A 209 15.20 21.78 -6.34
C PHE A 209 13.86 22.20 -5.76
N LEU A 210 13.93 22.99 -4.70
CA LEU A 210 12.76 23.57 -4.06
C LEU A 210 12.73 25.06 -4.34
N LEU A 211 11.58 25.53 -4.81
CA LEU A 211 11.28 26.95 -4.93
C LEU A 211 10.34 27.34 -3.80
N SER A 212 10.62 28.47 -3.17
CA SER A 212 9.68 29.14 -2.30
C SER A 212 8.45 29.64 -3.09
N ALA A 213 7.40 30.02 -2.38
CA ALA A 213 6.12 30.46 -2.96
C ALA A 213 6.24 31.66 -3.94
N ASP A 214 7.29 32.47 -3.81
CA ASP A 214 7.58 33.60 -4.71
C ASP A 214 8.53 33.23 -5.87
N GLY A 215 8.94 31.97 -5.97
CA GLY A 215 9.83 31.44 -7.00
C GLY A 215 11.33 31.58 -6.70
N ALA A 216 11.76 31.97 -5.50
CA ALA A 216 13.18 31.92 -5.15
C ALA A 216 13.66 30.49 -4.85
N VAL A 217 14.86 30.13 -5.32
CA VAL A 217 15.48 28.81 -5.07
C VAL A 217 15.90 28.70 -3.61
N GLU A 218 15.31 27.76 -2.86
CA GLU A 218 15.69 27.49 -1.46
C GLU A 218 16.85 26.51 -1.36
N TRP A 219 16.80 25.41 -2.11
CA TRP A 219 17.90 24.46 -2.22
C TRP A 219 17.84 23.72 -3.56
N SER A 220 18.97 23.13 -3.95
CA SER A 220 19.05 22.25 -5.11
C SER A 220 20.12 21.17 -4.92
N VAL A 221 19.82 19.97 -5.42
CA VAL A 221 20.69 18.79 -5.33
C VAL A 221 20.74 18.08 -6.68
N ARG A 222 21.91 17.53 -7.02
CA ARG A 222 22.14 16.74 -8.24
C ARG A 222 22.50 15.31 -7.84
N PHE A 223 21.71 14.34 -8.27
CA PHE A 223 22.02 12.93 -8.03
C PHE A 223 22.95 12.37 -9.11
N ASN A 224 24.19 12.03 -8.73
CA ASN A 224 25.21 11.58 -9.70
C ASN A 224 25.00 10.13 -10.16
N ASP A 225 24.26 9.35 -9.38
CA ASP A 225 23.92 7.96 -9.61
C ASP A 225 22.65 7.76 -10.46
N LEU A 226 21.95 8.86 -10.78
CA LEU A 226 20.86 8.88 -11.75
C LEU A 226 21.37 9.25 -13.14
N ASN A 227 21.00 8.46 -14.14
CA ASN A 227 21.35 8.72 -15.54
C ASN A 227 20.23 9.53 -16.22
N PRO A 228 20.45 10.81 -16.59
CA PRO A 228 19.42 11.68 -17.14
C PRO A 228 18.80 11.18 -18.47
N VAL A 229 19.45 10.23 -19.16
CA VAL A 229 18.99 9.66 -20.43
C VAL A 229 18.24 8.33 -20.25
N THR A 230 18.53 7.56 -19.20
CA THR A 230 17.95 6.21 -19.00
C THR A 230 17.10 6.07 -17.73
N SER A 231 17.24 6.94 -16.73
CA SER A 231 16.28 7.08 -15.63
C SER A 231 15.12 7.94 -16.12
N ASN A 232 14.26 7.34 -16.94
CA ASN A 232 13.12 8.04 -17.52
C ASN A 232 12.23 8.59 -16.39
N PHE A 233 11.83 9.86 -16.51
CA PHE A 233 10.81 10.64 -15.79
C PHE A 233 10.47 10.19 -14.36
N SER A 234 11.09 10.80 -13.34
CA SER A 234 10.61 10.68 -11.97
C SER A 234 9.36 11.54 -11.79
N ASN A 235 8.26 10.91 -11.37
CA ASN A 235 7.09 11.60 -10.84
C ASN A 235 7.43 12.13 -9.45
N LEU A 236 6.87 13.28 -9.11
CA LEU A 236 7.12 13.93 -7.83
C LEU A 236 5.88 13.84 -6.93
N ALA A 237 6.11 13.75 -5.63
CA ALA A 237 5.06 13.78 -4.62
C ALA A 237 5.55 14.49 -3.35
N THR A 238 4.63 15.02 -2.55
CA THR A 238 4.92 15.71 -1.29
C THR A 238 4.25 14.98 -0.12
N PRO A 239 4.81 13.86 0.36
CA PRO A 239 4.25 13.14 1.50
C PRO A 239 4.50 13.90 2.80
N GLY A 240 3.42 14.33 3.46
CA GLY A 240 3.51 15.07 4.72
C GLY A 240 4.25 16.40 4.53
N ASP A 241 5.36 16.57 5.25
CA ASP A 241 6.21 17.76 5.18
C ASP A 241 7.45 17.58 4.28
N GLY A 242 7.65 16.38 3.74
CA GLY A 242 8.80 16.02 2.91
C GLY A 242 8.48 15.95 1.41
N PHE A 243 9.43 15.39 0.66
CA PHE A 243 9.32 15.22 -0.78
C PHE A 243 9.65 13.78 -1.16
N ALA A 244 9.10 13.30 -2.26
CA ALA A 244 9.39 11.98 -2.76
C ALA A 244 9.44 11.99 -4.29
N PHE A 245 10.25 11.10 -4.84
CA PHE A 245 10.32 10.87 -6.28
C PHE A 245 10.61 9.39 -6.57
N ASP A 246 10.07 8.88 -7.67
CA ASP A 246 10.35 7.50 -8.08
C ASP A 246 11.61 7.41 -8.96
N VAL A 247 12.35 6.32 -8.81
CA VAL A 247 13.57 6.03 -9.56
C VAL A 247 13.40 4.71 -10.29
N ARG A 248 13.85 4.71 -11.56
CA ARG A 248 13.69 3.59 -12.48
C ARG A 248 15.04 3.21 -13.08
N PHE A 249 15.38 1.92 -13.01
CA PHE A 249 16.56 1.37 -13.68
C PHE A 249 16.14 0.48 -14.85
N GLY A 250 16.21 1.05 -16.06
CA GLY A 250 15.80 0.36 -17.29
C GLY A 250 16.47 -1.00 -17.49
N MET A 251 17.79 -1.11 -17.34
CA MET A 251 18.48 -2.40 -17.54
C MET A 251 18.24 -3.43 -16.43
N GLU A 252 17.89 -2.98 -15.22
CA GLU A 252 17.69 -3.87 -14.07
C GLU A 252 16.23 -4.24 -13.83
N HIS A 253 15.29 -3.65 -14.57
CA HIS A 253 13.85 -3.89 -14.38
C HIS A 253 13.41 -3.65 -12.93
N THR A 254 13.89 -2.56 -12.32
CA THR A 254 13.57 -2.23 -10.92
C THR A 254 13.11 -0.80 -10.75
N HIS A 255 12.11 -0.62 -9.88
CA HIS A 255 11.61 0.68 -9.43
C HIS A 255 11.72 0.79 -7.91
N TYR A 256 11.90 2.00 -7.40
CA TYR A 256 11.81 2.35 -5.98
C TYR A 256 11.51 3.84 -5.82
N VAL A 257 11.19 4.28 -4.61
CA VAL A 257 10.90 5.68 -4.28
C VAL A 257 11.96 6.18 -3.32
N VAL A 258 12.44 7.40 -3.54
CA VAL A 258 13.37 8.11 -2.66
C VAL A 258 12.61 9.21 -1.94
N GLY A 259 12.73 9.25 -0.61
CA GLY A 259 12.19 10.33 0.21
C GLY A 259 13.26 11.35 0.60
N LEU A 260 12.96 12.62 0.42
CA LEU A 260 13.78 13.75 0.84
C LEU A 260 13.11 14.47 2.02
N ASN A 261 13.93 14.94 2.96
CA ASN A 261 13.45 15.86 3.99
C ASN A 261 13.34 17.30 3.45
N GLN A 262 12.87 18.23 4.28
CA GLN A 262 12.71 19.65 3.91
C GLN A 262 14.00 20.34 3.45
N ALA A 263 15.18 19.84 3.83
CA ALA A 263 16.47 20.37 3.44
C ALA A 263 17.02 19.73 2.14
N GLY A 264 16.23 18.88 1.46
CA GLY A 264 16.62 18.20 0.23
C GLY A 264 17.57 17.01 0.45
N ALA A 265 17.77 16.55 1.69
CA ALA A 265 18.60 15.39 1.98
C ALA A 265 17.78 14.09 1.94
N VAL A 266 18.38 13.00 1.43
CA VAL A 266 17.76 11.68 1.45
C VAL A 266 17.50 11.24 2.90
N SER A 267 16.22 10.99 3.19
CA SER A 267 15.73 10.59 4.52
C SER A 267 15.41 9.09 4.58
N TRP A 268 14.87 8.55 3.50
CA TRP A 268 14.56 7.13 3.35
C TRP A 268 14.57 6.73 1.88
N VAL A 269 14.68 5.43 1.64
CA VAL A 269 14.53 4.86 0.30
C VAL A 269 13.69 3.59 0.41
N SER A 270 12.69 3.46 -0.46
CA SER A 270 11.82 2.28 -0.46
C SER A 270 12.58 1.03 -0.92
N PRO A 271 12.06 -0.17 -0.64
CA PRO A 271 12.56 -1.40 -1.25
C PRO A 271 12.52 -1.34 -2.78
N LEU A 272 13.46 -2.01 -3.46
CA LEU A 272 13.44 -2.17 -4.93
C LEU A 272 12.45 -3.24 -5.32
N VAL A 273 11.46 -2.88 -6.12
CA VAL A 273 10.48 -3.82 -6.68
C VAL A 273 10.74 -4.06 -8.16
N SER A 274 10.41 -5.26 -8.63
CA SER A 274 10.47 -5.58 -10.05
C SER A 274 9.50 -4.69 -10.83
N ALA A 275 9.95 -4.15 -11.96
CA ALA A 275 9.17 -3.25 -12.79
C ALA A 275 9.62 -3.29 -14.26
N PHE A 276 8.73 -2.86 -15.17
CA PHE A 276 9.01 -2.84 -16.61
C PHE A 276 9.43 -1.46 -17.12
N PHE A 277 9.95 -1.38 -18.34
CA PHE A 277 10.53 -0.19 -18.99
C PHE A 277 9.59 1.03 -19.17
N THR A 278 8.34 0.95 -18.73
CA THR A 278 7.27 1.92 -19.03
C THR A 278 7.03 2.93 -17.90
N PRO A 279 6.33 4.05 -18.15
CA PRO A 279 6.04 5.07 -17.14
C PRO A 279 5.31 4.50 -15.92
N SER A 280 5.79 4.84 -14.74
CA SER A 280 5.12 4.70 -13.44
C SER A 280 4.32 5.97 -13.12
N ALA A 281 3.48 5.92 -12.10
CA ALA A 281 2.84 7.10 -11.51
C ALA A 281 3.07 7.11 -9.99
N LEU A 282 3.16 8.30 -9.40
CA LEU A 282 3.33 8.50 -7.97
C LEU A 282 2.37 9.59 -7.48
N ALA A 283 1.70 9.36 -6.35
CA ALA A 283 0.92 10.39 -5.66
C ALA A 283 1.07 10.24 -4.15
N ALA A 284 0.90 11.34 -3.42
CA ALA A 284 0.84 11.37 -1.96
C ALA A 284 -0.59 11.70 -1.48
N ASP A 285 -0.98 11.14 -0.33
CA ASP A 285 -2.15 11.59 0.41
C ASP A 285 -1.78 12.69 1.41
N LYS A 286 -2.79 13.25 2.08
CA LYS A 286 -2.60 14.28 3.12
C LYS A 286 -1.99 13.75 4.42
N LYS A 287 -1.95 12.43 4.62
CA LYS A 287 -1.38 11.76 5.80
C LYS A 287 0.11 11.42 5.59
N GLY A 288 0.63 11.62 4.38
CA GLY A 288 2.00 11.31 3.99
C GLY A 288 2.20 9.90 3.47
N ASN A 289 1.14 9.14 3.20
CA ASN A 289 1.24 7.89 2.45
C ASN A 289 1.44 8.19 0.96
N LEU A 290 2.10 7.27 0.27
CA LEU A 290 2.34 7.33 -1.16
C LEU A 290 1.67 6.16 -1.85
N VAL A 291 1.18 6.35 -3.06
CA VAL A 291 0.80 5.27 -3.97
C VAL A 291 1.70 5.34 -5.19
N MET A 292 2.31 4.22 -5.50
CA MET A 292 3.13 4.02 -6.70
C MET A 292 2.44 3.01 -7.60
N VAL A 293 2.29 3.34 -8.88
CA VAL A 293 1.67 2.48 -9.89
C VAL A 293 2.71 2.06 -10.92
N ASN A 294 2.78 0.75 -11.18
CA ASN A 294 3.61 0.16 -12.21
C ASN A 294 2.85 0.04 -13.53
N ALA A 295 3.58 0.14 -14.65
CA ALA A 295 3.08 -0.24 -15.96
C ALA A 295 3.50 -1.69 -16.30
N PHE A 296 2.69 -2.39 -17.08
CA PHE A 296 2.85 -3.82 -17.36
C PHE A 296 3.23 -4.12 -18.81
N PRO A 297 4.00 -5.19 -19.06
CA PRO A 297 4.37 -5.61 -20.40
C PRO A 297 3.21 -6.26 -21.17
N PRO A 298 3.35 -6.44 -22.50
CA PRO A 298 2.39 -7.19 -23.31
C PRO A 298 2.38 -8.69 -22.99
N GLU A 299 1.32 -9.35 -23.46
CA GLU A 299 1.02 -10.79 -23.32
C GLU A 299 2.24 -11.69 -23.62
N GLY A 300 2.47 -12.72 -22.79
CA GLY A 300 3.50 -13.75 -23.03
C GLY A 300 4.90 -13.47 -22.46
N THR A 301 5.08 -12.41 -21.67
CA THR A 301 6.30 -12.20 -20.88
C THR A 301 6.13 -12.81 -19.48
N ALA A 302 7.06 -13.67 -19.05
CA ALA A 302 6.93 -14.60 -17.91
C ALA A 302 6.85 -13.95 -16.49
N THR A 303 6.48 -12.67 -16.36
CA THR A 303 6.62 -11.88 -15.11
C THR A 303 5.33 -11.18 -14.65
N THR A 304 4.21 -11.36 -15.33
CA THR A 304 2.94 -10.69 -15.04
C THR A 304 2.24 -11.21 -13.77
N ALA A 305 2.43 -12.47 -13.40
CA ALA A 305 1.72 -13.07 -12.27
C ALA A 305 2.24 -12.65 -10.86
N THR A 306 3.42 -12.03 -10.75
CA THR A 306 4.07 -11.80 -9.43
C THR A 306 4.33 -10.34 -9.07
N SER A 307 4.24 -9.40 -10.02
CA SER A 307 4.56 -8.00 -9.78
C SER A 307 3.32 -7.20 -9.36
N PRO A 308 3.39 -6.36 -8.30
CA PRO A 308 2.27 -5.53 -7.89
C PRO A 308 1.97 -4.45 -8.93
N PHE A 309 0.68 -4.26 -9.25
CA PHE A 309 0.21 -3.16 -10.11
C PHE A 309 0.33 -1.82 -9.40
N ALA A 310 -0.14 -1.76 -8.16
CA ALA A 310 -0.04 -0.57 -7.33
C ALA A 310 0.45 -0.95 -5.94
N MET A 311 1.23 -0.07 -5.33
CA MET A 311 1.78 -0.26 -3.99
C MET A 311 1.54 1.00 -3.18
N VAL A 312 1.10 0.83 -1.94
CA VAL A 312 0.99 1.90 -0.96
C VAL A 312 2.20 1.85 -0.06
N LEU A 313 2.89 2.99 0.05
CA LEU A 313 3.99 3.19 0.99
C LEU A 313 3.52 4.10 2.12
N ASN A 314 3.99 3.87 3.34
CA ASN A 314 3.84 4.86 4.41
C ASN A 314 4.85 6.03 4.23
N GLY A 315 4.77 7.05 5.09
CA GLY A 315 5.66 8.22 5.06
C GLY A 315 7.14 7.93 5.31
N GLN A 316 7.51 6.67 5.61
CA GLN A 316 8.89 6.20 5.74
C GLN A 316 9.35 5.32 4.57
N GLY A 317 8.53 5.23 3.50
CA GLY A 317 8.84 4.46 2.30
C GLY A 317 8.68 2.95 2.45
N GLN A 318 8.02 2.48 3.52
CA GLN A 318 7.76 1.05 3.73
C GLN A 318 6.47 0.65 3.02
N ILE A 319 6.49 -0.49 2.33
CA ILE A 319 5.31 -1.03 1.67
C ILE A 319 4.32 -1.51 2.73
N VAL A 320 3.13 -0.90 2.75
CA VAL A 320 2.03 -1.24 3.68
C VAL A 320 0.87 -1.93 2.98
N LYS A 321 0.76 -1.79 1.65
CA LYS A 321 -0.28 -2.47 0.85
C LYS A 321 0.19 -2.69 -0.58
N GLN A 322 -0.30 -3.75 -1.21
CA GLN A 322 -0.08 -4.01 -2.63
C GLN A 322 -1.39 -4.46 -3.29
N TYR A 323 -1.64 -3.98 -4.50
CA TYR A 323 -2.73 -4.41 -5.37
C TYR A 323 -2.13 -5.19 -6.54
N ARG A 324 -2.62 -6.40 -6.76
CA ARG A 324 -2.22 -7.28 -7.86
C ARG A 324 -3.42 -7.58 -8.71
N PHE A 325 -3.22 -7.55 -10.01
CA PHE A 325 -4.23 -7.94 -10.98
C PHE A 325 -3.63 -9.01 -11.88
N ASN A 326 -4.41 -10.05 -12.16
CA ASN A 326 -4.10 -10.92 -13.27
C ASN A 326 -4.57 -10.23 -14.56
N LEU A 327 -3.66 -9.51 -15.21
CA LEU A 327 -3.92 -8.73 -16.42
C LEU A 327 -3.50 -9.48 -17.69
N ASP A 328 -3.17 -10.77 -17.58
CA ASP A 328 -2.63 -11.57 -18.69
C ASP A 328 -3.57 -11.59 -19.90
N ASP A 329 -4.87 -11.59 -19.66
CA ASP A 329 -5.91 -11.58 -20.69
C ASP A 329 -6.28 -10.17 -21.21
N LEU A 330 -5.71 -9.12 -20.61
CA LEU A 330 -6.08 -7.71 -20.80
C LEU A 330 -4.97 -6.87 -21.45
N GLY A 331 -3.92 -7.48 -22.02
CA GLY A 331 -2.84 -6.84 -22.81
C GLY A 331 -2.01 -5.75 -22.09
N GLU A 332 -1.44 -4.78 -22.84
CA GLU A 332 -0.40 -3.88 -22.32
C GLU A 332 -0.97 -2.59 -21.67
N PHE A 333 -0.63 -2.36 -20.39
CA PHE A 333 -1.04 -1.18 -19.62
C PHE A 333 0.06 -0.11 -19.63
N LYS A 334 -0.24 1.06 -20.21
CA LYS A 334 0.71 2.18 -20.35
C LYS A 334 0.22 3.46 -19.73
N ALA A 335 1.18 4.37 -19.51
CA ALA A 335 0.95 5.74 -19.07
C ALA A 335 -0.05 5.83 -17.90
N PRO A 336 0.21 5.13 -16.78
CA PRO A 336 -0.62 5.28 -15.60
C PRO A 336 -0.53 6.73 -15.09
N ALA A 337 -1.62 7.18 -14.51
CA ALA A 337 -1.73 8.38 -13.68
C ALA A 337 -2.51 7.97 -12.44
N VAL A 338 -2.17 8.54 -11.28
CA VAL A 338 -2.78 8.16 -10.00
C VAL A 338 -3.04 9.37 -9.12
N THR A 339 -4.10 9.31 -8.33
CA THR A 339 -4.40 10.30 -7.30
C THR A 339 -5.05 9.65 -6.08
N TYR A 340 -4.84 10.24 -4.91
CA TYR A 340 -5.60 9.91 -3.71
C TYR A 340 -6.87 10.73 -3.65
N LEU A 341 -7.97 10.07 -3.32
CA LEU A 341 -9.26 10.67 -3.11
C LEU A 341 -9.43 11.11 -1.64
N PRO A 342 -10.33 12.08 -1.35
CA PRO A 342 -10.59 12.54 0.01
C PRO A 342 -11.02 11.45 1.01
N ASP A 343 -11.56 10.33 0.52
CA ASP A 343 -12.02 9.18 1.30
C ASP A 343 -10.92 8.11 1.53
N ASP A 344 -9.64 8.49 1.40
CA ASP A 344 -8.48 7.59 1.34
C ASP A 344 -8.53 6.56 0.19
N GLY A 345 -9.47 6.74 -0.75
CA GLY A 345 -9.52 5.97 -1.96
C GLY A 345 -8.36 6.29 -2.91
N ILE A 346 -8.06 5.38 -3.81
CA ILE A 346 -7.04 5.56 -4.85
C ILE A 346 -7.73 5.46 -6.20
N ALA A 347 -7.60 6.48 -7.03
CA ALA A 347 -8.05 6.42 -8.42
C ALA A 347 -6.83 6.36 -9.35
N ILE A 348 -6.83 5.39 -10.25
CA ILE A 348 -5.78 5.17 -11.25
C ILE A 348 -6.41 5.26 -12.63
N LYS A 349 -5.75 5.92 -13.56
CA LYS A 349 -6.11 5.92 -14.97
C LYS A 349 -4.93 5.52 -15.82
N GLY A 350 -5.16 4.92 -16.97
CA GLY A 350 -4.12 4.75 -17.97
C GLY A 350 -4.69 4.36 -19.32
N THR A 351 -3.78 4.01 -20.23
CA THR A 351 -4.12 3.60 -21.59
C THR A 351 -3.81 2.13 -21.78
N TYR A 352 -4.77 1.41 -22.32
CA TYR A 352 -4.71 0.04 -22.76
C TYR A 352 -4.30 -0.03 -24.24
N PHE A 353 -3.17 -0.68 -24.52
CA PHE A 353 -2.67 -0.92 -25.87
C PHE A 353 -3.04 -2.35 -26.33
N GLY A 354 -4.12 -2.43 -27.12
CA GLY A 354 -4.56 -3.60 -27.89
C GLY A 354 -5.00 -3.18 -29.30
N GLU A 355 -5.91 -3.93 -29.95
CA GLU A 355 -6.41 -3.56 -31.30
C GLU A 355 -7.10 -2.18 -31.36
N SER A 356 -7.57 -1.64 -30.22
CA SER A 356 -8.45 -0.47 -30.18
C SER A 356 -7.96 0.76 -29.40
N HIS A 357 -6.76 0.76 -28.80
CA HIS A 357 -6.22 1.88 -27.97
C HIS A 357 -7.28 2.52 -27.05
N LEU A 358 -7.56 1.88 -25.90
CA LEU A 358 -8.65 2.28 -24.99
C LEU A 358 -8.09 2.87 -23.70
N ASP A 359 -8.92 3.58 -22.94
CA ASP A 359 -8.59 4.00 -21.58
C ASP A 359 -9.14 2.99 -20.55
N TYR A 360 -8.51 2.96 -19.37
CA TYR A 360 -9.06 2.32 -18.17
C TYR A 360 -9.02 3.30 -17.00
N THR A 361 -9.91 3.14 -16.02
CA THR A 361 -9.85 3.91 -14.77
C THR A 361 -10.29 3.06 -13.59
N VAL A 362 -9.39 2.75 -12.66
CA VAL A 362 -9.62 1.89 -11.50
C VAL A 362 -9.79 2.74 -10.25
N LYS A 363 -10.74 2.42 -9.38
CA LYS A 363 -10.86 3.06 -8.06
C LYS A 363 -10.84 2.01 -6.95
N PHE A 364 -9.94 2.18 -5.99
CA PHE A 364 -9.88 1.39 -4.76
C PHE A 364 -10.45 2.23 -3.62
N THR A 365 -11.42 1.69 -2.87
CA THR A 365 -11.96 2.35 -1.67
C THR A 365 -11.79 1.48 -0.44
N PRO A 366 -11.41 2.06 0.71
CA PRO A 366 -11.30 1.32 1.97
C PRO A 366 -12.64 0.81 2.55
N ASP A 367 -13.78 1.43 2.20
CA ASP A 367 -15.08 1.19 2.85
C ASP A 367 -16.26 1.04 1.87
N VAL A 368 -17.05 -0.03 2.08
CA VAL A 368 -18.23 -0.45 1.28
C VAL A 368 -19.49 0.40 1.60
N ALA A 369 -19.35 1.47 2.36
CA ALA A 369 -20.48 2.19 2.97
C ALA A 369 -21.29 3.06 1.99
N LEU A 370 -20.85 3.24 0.75
CA LEU A 370 -21.46 4.21 -0.17
C LEU A 370 -22.78 3.73 -0.80
N GLY A 371 -23.17 2.45 -0.67
CA GLY A 371 -24.38 1.95 -1.32
C GLY A 371 -24.39 2.16 -2.84
N CYS A 372 -23.22 2.41 -3.45
CA CYS A 372 -23.06 2.56 -4.89
C CYS A 372 -23.52 1.25 -5.54
N VAL A 373 -24.56 1.32 -6.36
CA VAL A 373 -25.01 0.20 -7.16
C VAL A 373 -24.18 0.23 -8.44
N THR A 374 -23.12 -0.56 -8.49
CA THR A 374 -22.46 -0.83 -9.76
C THR A 374 -23.04 -2.14 -10.30
N GLU A 375 -23.59 -2.10 -11.51
CA GLU A 375 -23.61 -3.32 -12.31
C GLU A 375 -22.14 -3.73 -12.42
N VAL A 376 -21.78 -4.91 -11.92
CA VAL A 376 -20.46 -5.49 -12.20
C VAL A 376 -20.37 -5.54 -13.71
N PHE A 377 -19.55 -4.68 -14.30
CA PHE A 377 -19.32 -4.69 -15.74
C PHE A 377 -18.64 -6.02 -16.07
N GLU A 378 -19.45 -7.01 -16.49
CA GLU A 378 -18.93 -8.18 -17.17
C GLU A 378 -18.10 -7.68 -18.34
N SER A 379 -16.88 -8.17 -18.44
CA SER A 379 -15.91 -7.85 -19.49
C SER A 379 -16.46 -8.26 -20.85
N SER A 380 -17.42 -7.52 -21.40
CA SER A 380 -17.79 -7.68 -22.78
C SER A 380 -16.71 -6.96 -23.59
N LYS A 381 -16.06 -7.71 -24.48
CA LYS A 381 -15.33 -7.16 -25.62
C LYS A 381 -16.26 -6.40 -26.58
N ASP A 382 -17.53 -6.23 -26.23
CA ASP A 382 -18.52 -5.48 -26.97
C ASP A 382 -18.40 -4.01 -26.60
N ASN A 383 -17.85 -3.23 -27.53
CA ASN A 383 -17.65 -1.79 -27.46
C ASN A 383 -18.58 -1.04 -26.49
N PRO A 384 -18.14 -0.70 -25.25
CA PRO A 384 -18.90 0.23 -24.43
C PRO A 384 -19.12 1.51 -25.23
N THR A 385 -20.37 1.93 -25.36
CA THR A 385 -20.73 3.18 -26.06
C THR A 385 -19.90 4.31 -25.49
N GLN A 386 -19.21 5.08 -26.35
CA GLN A 386 -18.44 6.25 -25.93
C GLN A 386 -19.31 7.11 -25.00
N PRO A 387 -18.78 7.56 -23.84
CA PRO A 387 -19.47 8.57 -23.06
C PRO A 387 -19.75 9.73 -24.00
N ALA A 388 -21.02 10.15 -24.10
CA ALA A 388 -21.40 11.23 -24.99
C ALA A 388 -20.70 12.53 -24.54
N ALA A 389 -19.59 12.85 -25.19
CA ALA A 389 -18.80 14.04 -24.91
C ALA A 389 -19.37 15.21 -25.72
N SER A 390 -19.71 16.31 -25.05
CA SER A 390 -20.04 17.53 -25.78
C SER A 390 -18.77 18.13 -26.36
N ALA A 391 -18.76 18.36 -27.68
CA ALA A 391 -17.67 19.06 -28.35
C ALA A 391 -17.68 20.54 -27.94
N VAL A 392 -16.53 21.05 -27.51
CA VAL A 392 -16.34 22.45 -27.12
C VAL A 392 -15.22 23.06 -27.96
N SER A 393 -15.56 24.13 -28.67
CA SER A 393 -14.59 24.97 -29.39
C SER A 393 -14.19 26.13 -28.49
N LEU A 394 -12.92 26.18 -28.13
CA LEU A 394 -12.36 27.18 -27.23
C LEU A 394 -12.16 28.52 -27.94
N PRO A 395 -12.47 29.66 -27.29
CA PRO A 395 -12.31 30.98 -27.88
C PRO A 395 -10.84 31.39 -27.95
N ASN A 396 -10.47 32.23 -28.92
CA ASN A 396 -9.10 32.74 -29.02
C ASN A 396 -8.86 33.89 -28.03
N ARG A 397 -7.91 33.73 -27.10
CA ARG A 397 -7.52 34.75 -26.12
C ARG A 397 -6.05 34.62 -25.72
N THR A 398 -5.20 35.34 -26.43
CA THR A 398 -3.76 35.38 -26.16
C THR A 398 -3.40 36.42 -25.10
N LEU A 399 -2.53 36.02 -24.19
CA LEU A 399 -1.83 36.89 -23.25
C LEU A 399 -0.34 36.84 -23.56
N SER A 400 0.22 37.96 -23.98
CA SER A 400 1.67 38.09 -24.00
C SER A 400 2.15 38.33 -22.57
N PHE A 401 3.17 37.58 -22.15
CA PHE A 401 3.85 37.81 -20.89
C PHE A 401 5.36 37.83 -21.13
N THR A 402 6.09 38.45 -20.21
CA THR A 402 7.55 38.43 -20.24
C THR A 402 8.01 37.74 -18.97
N VAL A 403 8.97 36.82 -19.10
CA VAL A 403 9.64 36.22 -17.95
C VAL A 403 10.26 37.35 -17.13
N SER A 404 9.87 37.48 -15.85
CA SER A 404 10.28 38.62 -15.03
C SER A 404 11.73 38.51 -14.60
N ASP A 405 12.20 37.30 -14.30
CA ASP A 405 13.56 37.05 -13.80
C ASP A 405 14.14 35.76 -14.40
N SER A 406 15.47 35.74 -14.56
CA SER A 406 16.23 34.52 -14.87
C SER A 406 17.15 34.20 -13.70
N LEU A 407 16.95 33.04 -13.08
CA LEU A 407 17.70 32.55 -11.93
C LEU A 407 18.64 31.42 -12.34
N SER A 408 19.80 31.33 -11.69
CA SER A 408 20.73 30.20 -11.86
C SER A 408 20.54 29.20 -10.73
N VAL A 409 20.46 27.91 -11.06
CA VAL A 409 20.38 26.83 -10.08
C VAL A 409 21.74 26.14 -9.99
N THR A 410 22.39 26.21 -8.84
CA THR A 410 23.66 25.51 -8.58
C THR A 410 23.43 24.36 -7.62
N ALA A 411 23.38 23.15 -8.17
CA ALA A 411 23.01 21.95 -7.44
C ALA A 411 24.22 21.25 -6.81
N ALA A 412 24.14 20.96 -5.51
CA ALA A 412 25.18 20.21 -4.81
C ALA A 412 25.10 18.71 -5.17
N PRO A 413 26.23 18.02 -5.40
CA PRO A 413 26.22 16.60 -5.72
C PRO A 413 25.75 15.76 -4.54
N MET A 414 24.94 14.75 -4.82
CA MET A 414 24.43 13.77 -3.86
C MET A 414 24.40 12.39 -4.52
N ASN A 415 24.45 11.33 -3.71
CA ASN A 415 24.20 9.97 -4.15
C ASN A 415 23.05 9.40 -3.33
N ILE A 416 22.25 8.53 -3.93
CA ILE A 416 21.25 7.75 -3.21
C ILE A 416 22.01 6.65 -2.45
N PRO A 417 21.77 6.47 -1.13
CA PRO A 417 22.36 5.36 -0.39
C PRO A 417 22.04 4.03 -1.07
N THR A 418 23.00 3.11 -1.14
CA THR A 418 22.79 1.80 -1.81
C THR A 418 21.64 1.04 -1.14
N ASN A 419 20.58 0.80 -1.91
CA ASN A 419 19.39 0.16 -1.41
C ASN A 419 19.56 -1.36 -1.26
N ARG A 420 18.90 -1.93 -0.26
CA ARG A 420 18.75 -3.39 -0.15
C ARG A 420 17.67 -3.84 -1.16
N ARG A 421 18.04 -4.71 -2.10
CA ARG A 421 17.05 -5.49 -2.89
C ARG A 421 16.14 -6.25 -1.93
N CYS A 422 14.88 -6.47 -2.32
CA CYS A 422 13.95 -7.33 -1.59
C CYS A 422 14.63 -8.67 -1.31
N GLY A 423 15.06 -8.86 -0.07
CA GLY A 423 15.91 -9.96 0.34
C GLY A 423 15.08 -11.08 0.95
N ALA A 424 15.11 -12.24 0.28
CA ALA A 424 14.57 -13.55 0.65
C ALA A 424 13.03 -13.71 0.59
N THR A 425 12.60 -14.50 -0.39
CA THR A 425 11.40 -15.35 -0.29
C THR A 425 11.50 -16.20 0.97
N ILE A 426 10.44 -16.21 1.76
CA ILE A 426 10.27 -17.14 2.88
C ILE A 426 9.62 -18.40 2.33
N GLU A 427 10.16 -19.56 2.71
CA GLU A 427 9.58 -20.85 2.30
C GLU A 427 8.35 -21.15 3.17
N ASP A 428 7.34 -21.83 2.62
CA ASP A 428 6.08 -22.18 3.33
C ASP A 428 6.31 -22.96 4.65
N LYS A 429 7.50 -23.54 4.82
CA LYS A 429 7.91 -24.24 6.06
C LYS A 429 8.24 -23.33 7.24
N ASP A 430 8.46 -22.04 7.00
CA ASP A 430 8.85 -21.06 8.02
C ASP A 430 7.62 -20.40 8.71
N TRP A 431 6.41 -20.82 8.33
CA TRP A 431 5.15 -20.30 8.86
C TRP A 431 4.63 -21.20 9.99
N PRO A 432 4.43 -20.69 11.20
CA PRO A 432 3.68 -21.40 12.24
C PRO A 432 2.20 -21.36 11.87
N MET A 433 1.75 -22.35 11.10
CA MET A 433 0.35 -22.50 10.66
C MET A 433 -0.54 -23.16 11.74
N TRP A 434 0.07 -23.87 12.70
CA TRP A 434 -0.62 -24.54 13.80
C TRP A 434 0.38 -24.78 14.96
N GLU A 435 0.06 -24.34 16.18
CA GLU A 435 0.92 -24.62 17.32
C GLU A 435 0.10 -24.84 18.60
N ARG A 436 0.26 -26.00 19.24
CA ARG A 436 -0.36 -26.30 20.52
C ARG A 436 0.52 -25.77 21.65
N VAL A 437 -0.04 -24.92 22.48
CA VAL A 437 0.69 -24.27 23.57
C VAL A 437 0.18 -24.83 24.90
N ASN A 438 1.06 -25.29 25.77
CA ASN A 438 0.65 -25.78 27.09
C ASN A 438 0.13 -24.62 27.94
N CYS A 439 -0.64 -24.95 28.99
CA CYS A 439 -1.41 -24.02 29.82
C CYS A 439 -0.59 -22.92 30.55
N THR A 440 0.74 -23.02 30.56
CA THR A 440 1.66 -22.02 31.13
C THR A 440 2.61 -21.39 30.11
N ASP A 441 2.61 -21.89 28.87
CA ASP A 441 3.55 -21.44 27.85
C ASP A 441 2.96 -20.23 27.11
N THR A 442 3.82 -19.25 26.80
CA THR A 442 3.45 -18.12 25.95
C THR A 442 3.97 -18.36 24.55
N PHE A 443 3.13 -18.17 23.54
CA PHE A 443 3.59 -18.25 22.17
C PHE A 443 4.28 -16.95 21.77
N HIS A 444 5.56 -17.05 21.39
CA HIS A 444 6.33 -15.93 20.91
C HIS A 444 6.31 -15.91 19.39
N PHE A 445 5.35 -15.20 18.82
CA PHE A 445 5.37 -14.93 17.40
C PHE A 445 6.57 -14.04 17.07
N LYS A 446 7.44 -14.55 16.19
CA LYS A 446 8.56 -13.83 15.61
C LYS A 446 8.24 -13.62 14.14
N GLY A 447 8.05 -12.36 13.74
CA GLY A 447 7.75 -12.00 12.37
C GLY A 447 8.77 -12.62 11.40
N PRO A 448 8.39 -13.63 10.60
CA PRO A 448 9.35 -14.35 9.76
C PRO A 448 9.85 -13.45 8.63
N VAL A 449 9.01 -12.52 8.19
CA VAL A 449 9.23 -11.58 7.08
C VAL A 449 10.03 -10.36 7.53
N LYS A 450 11.32 -10.35 7.16
CA LYS A 450 12.17 -9.19 7.37
C LYS A 450 11.67 -8.02 6.52
N GLN A 451 11.70 -6.82 7.10
CA GLN A 451 11.30 -5.57 6.44
C GLN A 451 9.83 -5.49 6.02
N ALA A 452 8.98 -6.42 6.48
CA ALA A 452 7.53 -6.29 6.31
C ALA A 452 6.93 -5.36 7.36
N VAL A 453 5.82 -4.71 6.99
CA VAL A 453 4.95 -4.02 7.93
C VAL A 453 3.87 -5.00 8.38
N TYR A 454 3.79 -5.20 9.70
CA TYR A 454 2.82 -6.09 10.32
C TYR A 454 1.60 -5.30 10.78
N THR A 455 0.40 -5.80 10.52
CA THR A 455 -0.86 -5.23 10.99
C THR A 455 -1.71 -6.35 11.57
N TRP A 456 -1.86 -6.35 12.90
CA TRP A 456 -2.72 -7.30 13.60
C TRP A 456 -4.17 -6.80 13.60
N GLU A 457 -5.13 -7.72 13.70
CA GLU A 457 -6.57 -7.39 13.72
C GLU A 457 -6.96 -6.39 14.83
N ASP A 458 -6.22 -6.39 15.95
CA ASP A 458 -6.40 -5.45 17.05
C ASP A 458 -5.58 -4.15 16.92
N GLY A 459 -4.96 -3.91 15.76
CA GLY A 459 -4.18 -2.71 15.46
C GLY A 459 -2.74 -2.71 15.96
N PHE A 460 -2.25 -3.81 16.56
CA PHE A 460 -0.82 -3.93 16.91
C PHE A 460 0.03 -3.96 15.62
N THR A 461 1.24 -3.38 15.64
CA THR A 461 2.06 -3.22 14.41
C THR A 461 3.50 -3.73 14.52
N GLN A 462 3.92 -4.23 15.68
CA GLN A 462 5.28 -4.76 15.83
C GLN A 462 5.37 -6.18 15.25
N PRO A 463 6.51 -6.53 14.61
CA PRO A 463 6.72 -7.84 13.99
C PRO A 463 6.81 -8.98 15.02
N ASP A 464 7.26 -8.67 16.24
CA ASP A 464 7.36 -9.63 17.33
C ASP A 464 6.23 -9.42 18.33
N ARG A 465 5.52 -10.50 18.68
CA ARG A 465 4.37 -10.43 19.59
C ARG A 465 4.31 -11.66 20.50
N VAL A 466 3.92 -11.44 21.75
CA VAL A 466 3.65 -12.51 22.72
C VAL A 466 2.14 -12.74 22.79
N LEU A 467 1.69 -13.94 22.44
CA LEU A 467 0.30 -14.38 22.51
C LEU A 467 0.12 -15.24 23.77
N LYS A 468 -0.90 -14.91 24.58
CA LYS A 468 -1.07 -15.44 25.95
C LYS A 468 -2.40 -16.16 26.19
N ALA A 469 -3.30 -16.14 25.21
CA ALA A 469 -4.63 -16.74 25.32
C ALA A 469 -4.87 -17.65 24.13
N GLU A 470 -5.69 -18.67 24.34
CA GLU A 470 -6.25 -19.46 23.24
C GLU A 470 -7.06 -18.57 22.29
N GLY A 471 -7.11 -18.95 21.02
CA GLY A 471 -7.88 -18.25 20.01
C GLY A 471 -7.14 -18.14 18.69
N VAL A 472 -7.89 -17.65 17.70
CA VAL A 472 -7.40 -17.38 16.36
C VAL A 472 -6.88 -15.96 16.29
N PHE A 473 -5.60 -15.82 15.98
CA PHE A 473 -4.96 -14.51 15.80
C PHE A 473 -4.63 -14.30 14.34
N LYS A 474 -5.03 -13.14 13.82
CA LYS A 474 -4.79 -12.76 12.42
C LYS A 474 -3.82 -11.60 12.35
N VAL A 475 -2.83 -11.74 11.47
CA VAL A 475 -1.87 -10.68 11.18
C VAL A 475 -1.54 -10.65 9.69
N ASP A 476 -1.62 -9.46 9.12
CA ASP A 476 -1.18 -9.20 7.77
C ASP A 476 0.27 -8.72 7.80
N ALA A 477 1.13 -9.32 6.97
CA ALA A 477 2.49 -8.86 6.75
C ALA A 477 2.61 -8.37 5.31
N ALA A 478 2.63 -7.04 5.14
CA ALA A 478 2.89 -6.40 3.86
C ALA A 478 4.40 -6.36 3.63
N ALA A 479 4.88 -7.19 2.71
CA ALA A 479 6.28 -7.25 2.32
C ALA A 479 6.44 -6.80 0.88
N CYS A 480 7.70 -6.69 0.46
CA CYS A 480 7.98 -6.07 -0.82
C CYS A 480 7.58 -6.93 -2.04
N ASN A 481 7.64 -8.24 -1.91
CA ASN A 481 7.37 -9.21 -2.97
C ASN A 481 6.07 -10.01 -2.76
N ALA A 482 5.38 -9.84 -1.64
CA ALA A 482 4.15 -10.54 -1.28
C ALA A 482 3.46 -9.85 -0.11
N ASN A 483 2.13 -9.90 -0.10
CA ASN A 483 1.37 -9.75 1.12
C ASN A 483 1.13 -11.15 1.68
N TYR A 484 1.30 -11.31 2.98
CA TYR A 484 1.06 -12.57 3.66
C TYR A 484 -0.05 -12.40 4.68
N HIS A 485 -1.05 -13.27 4.61
CA HIS A 485 -2.14 -13.35 5.57
C HIS A 485 -1.83 -14.52 6.49
N ILE A 486 -1.54 -14.23 7.75
CA ILE A 486 -1.15 -15.24 8.74
C ILE A 486 -2.31 -15.45 9.69
N GLU A 487 -2.79 -16.68 9.75
CA GLU A 487 -3.73 -17.13 10.78
C GLU A 487 -2.99 -18.07 11.73
N ILE A 488 -2.96 -17.69 13.01
CA ILE A 488 -2.34 -18.47 14.07
C ILE A 488 -3.47 -19.00 14.95
N ASP A 489 -3.76 -20.29 14.82
CA ASP A 489 -4.70 -20.98 15.69
C ASP A 489 -3.96 -21.50 16.92
N LEU A 490 -4.15 -20.83 18.06
CA LEU A 490 -3.63 -21.26 19.34
C LEU A 490 -4.70 -22.08 20.07
N GLU A 491 -4.59 -23.40 19.95
CA GLU A 491 -5.36 -24.35 20.76
C GLU A 491 -4.72 -24.50 22.15
N GLN A 492 -5.55 -24.56 23.19
CA GLN A 492 -5.10 -24.94 24.52
C GLN A 492 -4.61 -26.40 24.49
N GLY A 493 -3.30 -26.59 24.73
CA GLY A 493 -2.68 -27.91 24.81
C GLY A 493 -3.05 -28.68 26.08
N LEU A 494 -2.64 -29.94 26.14
CA LEU A 494 -2.81 -30.80 27.32
C LEU A 494 -2.06 -30.16 28.51
N CYS A 495 -2.72 -29.86 29.63
CA CYS A 495 -1.98 -29.52 30.85
C CYS A 495 -1.46 -30.82 31.51
N PRO A 496 -0.14 -31.13 31.46
CA PRO A 496 0.38 -32.24 32.24
C PRO A 496 0.26 -31.92 33.74
N CYS A 497 -0.17 -32.88 34.55
CA CYS A 497 -0.12 -32.76 36.01
C CYS A 497 1.11 -33.51 36.51
N GLN A 498 2.09 -32.78 37.05
CA GLN A 498 3.32 -33.33 37.58
C GLN A 498 3.17 -33.58 39.09
N LEU A 499 3.33 -34.84 39.47
CA LEU A 499 3.24 -35.28 40.86
C LEU A 499 4.63 -35.22 41.55
N TYR A 500 4.71 -34.48 42.65
CA TYR A 500 5.88 -34.41 43.52
C TYR A 500 5.67 -35.33 44.73
N LYS A 501 6.59 -36.30 44.87
CA LYS A 501 6.54 -37.36 45.87
C LYS A 501 7.90 -37.46 46.59
N PRO A 502 7.97 -37.16 47.89
CA PRO A 502 9.18 -37.39 48.68
C PRO A 502 9.60 -38.86 48.64
N ASN A 503 10.90 -39.13 48.81
CA ASN A 503 11.44 -40.50 48.87
C ASN A 503 11.80 -40.95 50.30
N ALA A 504 11.85 -40.02 51.25
CA ALA A 504 12.01 -40.27 52.67
C ALA A 504 11.32 -39.16 53.50
N PHE A 505 10.99 -39.47 54.75
CA PHE A 505 10.51 -38.50 55.75
C PHE A 505 10.92 -38.96 57.16
N SER A 506 11.00 -38.02 58.10
CA SER A 506 11.51 -38.21 59.45
C SER A 506 10.47 -37.80 60.49
N PRO A 507 9.58 -38.71 60.95
CA PRO A 507 8.57 -38.40 61.96
C PRO A 507 9.20 -38.33 63.36
N ASN A 508 10.00 -37.29 63.60
CA ASN A 508 10.75 -37.04 64.84
C ASN A 508 10.19 -35.84 65.64
N HIS A 509 9.12 -35.22 65.15
CA HIS A 509 8.42 -34.08 65.75
C HIS A 509 9.27 -32.81 65.84
N ASP A 510 10.14 -32.57 64.86
CA ASP A 510 10.88 -31.31 64.72
C ASP A 510 10.22 -30.31 63.74
N ASP A 511 9.01 -30.62 63.27
CA ASP A 511 8.21 -29.90 62.27
C ASP A 511 8.84 -29.90 60.86
N ILE A 512 9.88 -30.71 60.62
CA ILE A 512 10.60 -30.79 59.34
C ILE A 512 10.48 -32.20 58.76
N ASN A 513 9.70 -32.32 57.67
CA ASN A 513 9.46 -33.60 56.99
C ASN A 513 8.87 -34.68 57.93
N ASP A 514 8.03 -34.30 58.87
CA ASP A 514 7.38 -35.23 59.81
C ASP A 514 6.32 -36.11 59.17
N THR A 515 5.81 -35.71 58.00
CA THR A 515 4.78 -36.44 57.28
C THR A 515 5.14 -36.64 55.81
N PHE A 516 4.82 -37.81 55.28
CA PHE A 516 4.81 -38.05 53.85
C PHE A 516 3.50 -37.55 53.24
N GLN A 517 3.62 -36.52 52.40
CA GLN A 517 2.52 -35.95 51.63
C GLN A 517 2.91 -35.87 50.15
N VAL A 518 1.91 -36.02 49.28
CA VAL A 518 2.06 -35.94 47.83
C VAL A 518 1.46 -34.63 47.35
N TYR A 519 2.21 -33.89 46.53
CA TYR A 519 1.77 -32.60 45.98
C TYR A 519 1.75 -32.65 44.46
N ALA A 520 0.98 -31.77 43.84
CA ALA A 520 0.99 -31.57 42.39
C ALA A 520 0.99 -30.09 42.05
N ASP A 521 1.43 -29.77 40.84
CA ASP A 521 1.27 -28.45 40.21
C ASP A 521 -0.14 -28.22 39.63
N CYS A 522 -1.05 -29.18 39.83
CA CYS A 522 -2.42 -29.15 39.36
C CYS A 522 -3.42 -29.39 40.50
N PRO A 523 -4.65 -28.86 40.42
CA PRO A 523 -5.72 -29.22 41.36
C PRO A 523 -6.22 -30.64 41.09
N PHE A 524 -6.32 -31.45 42.15
CA PHE A 524 -6.92 -32.78 42.05
C PHE A 524 -8.45 -32.69 42.01
N LEU A 525 -9.07 -33.33 41.01
CA LEU A 525 -10.51 -33.56 40.95
C LEU A 525 -10.92 -34.78 41.79
N ASN A 526 -10.08 -35.83 41.76
CA ASN A 526 -10.18 -37.00 42.63
C ASN A 526 -8.77 -37.40 43.06
N PHE A 527 -8.60 -37.86 44.30
CA PHE A 527 -7.33 -38.27 44.86
C PHE A 527 -7.51 -39.48 45.79
N GLU A 528 -6.58 -40.42 45.72
CA GLU A 528 -6.47 -41.54 46.66
C GLU A 528 -4.99 -41.88 46.86
N LEU A 529 -4.53 -41.80 48.11
CA LEU A 529 -3.20 -42.27 48.53
C LEU A 529 -3.37 -43.49 49.44
N GLN A 530 -2.61 -44.55 49.16
CA GLN A 530 -2.53 -45.78 49.95
C GLN A 530 -1.08 -46.12 50.23
N ILE A 531 -0.76 -46.53 51.45
CA ILE A 531 0.59 -46.93 51.86
C ILE A 531 0.54 -48.32 52.48
N PHE A 532 1.51 -49.15 52.12
CA PHE A 532 1.61 -50.55 52.46
C PHE A 532 2.94 -50.84 53.14
N ASP A 533 2.93 -51.75 54.12
CA ASP A 533 4.14 -52.30 54.69
C ASP A 533 4.82 -53.32 53.77
N ARG A 534 5.95 -53.87 54.22
CA ARG A 534 6.74 -54.86 53.48
C ARG A 534 6.01 -56.18 53.19
N TRP A 535 4.90 -56.45 53.87
CA TRP A 535 4.09 -57.67 53.69
C TRP A 535 2.86 -57.40 52.81
N GLY A 536 2.71 -56.18 52.29
CA GLY A 536 1.56 -55.77 51.50
C GLY A 536 0.33 -55.40 52.34
N GLN A 537 0.47 -55.29 53.66
CA GLN A 537 -0.63 -54.83 54.51
C GLN A 537 -0.72 -53.30 54.44
N MET A 538 -1.92 -52.79 54.15
CA MET A 538 -2.18 -51.35 54.11
C MET A 538 -2.11 -50.75 55.52
N VAL A 539 -1.26 -49.73 55.67
CA VAL A 539 -1.01 -49.03 56.94
C VAL A 539 -1.61 -47.63 56.98
N PHE A 540 -1.83 -47.00 55.83
CA PHE A 540 -2.43 -45.66 55.70
C PHE A 540 -3.24 -45.55 54.41
N GLN A 541 -4.32 -44.76 54.45
CA GLN A 541 -5.12 -44.41 53.28
C GLN A 541 -5.80 -43.06 53.52
N THR A 542 -5.79 -42.20 52.51
CA THR A 542 -6.56 -40.94 52.50
C THR A 542 -7.09 -40.65 51.09
N GLN A 543 -8.16 -39.87 51.02
CA GLN A 543 -8.69 -39.25 49.80
C GLN A 543 -8.49 -37.74 49.78
N ASN A 544 -7.97 -37.16 50.86
CA ASN A 544 -7.65 -35.75 50.96
C ASN A 544 -6.15 -35.55 50.66
N PRO A 545 -5.77 -34.79 49.62
CA PRO A 545 -4.38 -34.53 49.29
C PRO A 545 -3.63 -33.72 50.37
N ASP A 546 -4.36 -33.04 51.26
CA ASP A 546 -3.79 -32.28 52.37
C ASP A 546 -3.42 -33.16 53.59
N ASP A 547 -3.81 -34.43 53.59
CA ASP A 547 -3.48 -35.35 54.68
C ASP A 547 -2.11 -36.02 54.45
N GLY A 548 -1.17 -35.79 55.36
CA GLY A 548 0.13 -36.47 55.39
C GLY A 548 0.13 -37.73 56.24
N TRP A 549 0.95 -38.73 55.87
CA TRP A 549 1.21 -39.90 56.69
C TRP A 549 2.40 -39.69 57.63
N ASP A 550 2.18 -39.86 58.92
CA ASP A 550 3.15 -39.63 60.01
C ASP A 550 3.98 -40.86 60.39
N GLY A 551 3.93 -41.93 59.59
CA GLY A 551 4.66 -43.17 59.90
C GLY A 551 4.02 -44.03 60.99
N LYS A 552 2.73 -43.83 61.30
CA LYS A 552 1.97 -44.68 62.23
C LYS A 552 1.06 -45.67 61.50
N THR A 553 0.67 -46.73 62.20
CA THR A 553 -0.43 -47.62 61.79
C THR A 553 -1.77 -46.91 61.90
N ARG A 554 -2.83 -47.49 61.30
CA ARG A 554 -4.21 -47.03 61.50
C ARG A 554 -4.67 -47.05 62.97
N THR A 555 -3.98 -47.78 63.85
CA THR A 555 -4.25 -47.83 65.30
C THR A 555 -3.39 -46.85 66.10
N GLY A 556 -2.57 -46.03 65.44
CA GLY A 556 -1.71 -45.01 66.05
C GLY A 556 -0.37 -45.53 66.58
N ALA A 557 0.02 -46.77 66.27
CA ALA A 557 1.32 -47.32 66.69
C ALA A 557 2.43 -46.92 65.71
N ASP A 558 3.60 -46.56 66.23
CA ASP A 558 4.76 -46.20 65.41
C ASP A 558 5.25 -47.39 64.57
N LEU A 559 5.43 -47.17 63.27
CA LEU A 559 6.00 -48.18 62.38
C LEU A 559 7.53 -48.14 62.41
N PRO A 560 8.22 -49.28 62.18
CA PRO A 560 9.68 -49.32 62.22
C PRO A 560 10.31 -48.52 61.06
N MET A 561 11.57 -48.11 61.24
CA MET A 561 12.37 -47.60 60.11
C MET A 561 12.42 -48.65 59.00
N GLY A 562 12.30 -48.20 57.76
CA GLY A 562 12.29 -49.07 56.61
C GLY A 562 11.59 -48.47 55.40
N VAL A 563 11.56 -49.27 54.34
CA VAL A 563 10.94 -48.90 53.07
C VAL A 563 9.51 -49.40 53.05
N TYR A 564 8.59 -48.50 52.71
CA TYR A 564 7.17 -48.72 52.52
C TYR A 564 6.81 -48.47 51.07
N VAL A 565 5.75 -49.11 50.58
CA VAL A 565 5.28 -48.95 49.20
C VAL A 565 4.04 -48.09 49.22
N PHE A 566 3.94 -47.11 48.33
CA PHE A 566 2.72 -46.34 48.17
C PHE A 566 2.11 -46.53 46.78
N ARG A 567 0.80 -46.34 46.70
CA ARG A 567 0.01 -46.21 45.47
C ARG A 567 -0.76 -44.91 45.57
N VAL A 568 -0.65 -44.07 44.56
CA VAL A 568 -1.42 -42.84 44.43
C VAL A 568 -2.21 -42.89 43.13
N ALA A 569 -3.51 -42.69 43.21
CA ALA A 569 -4.42 -42.58 42.08
C ALA A 569 -5.07 -41.20 42.10
N TYR A 570 -5.03 -40.49 40.98
CA TYR A 570 -5.54 -39.13 40.90
C TYR A 570 -6.19 -38.84 39.54
N GLU A 571 -7.13 -37.89 39.55
CA GLU A 571 -7.81 -37.34 38.37
C GLU A 571 -7.60 -35.83 38.35
N TRP A 572 -7.36 -35.27 37.18
CA TRP A 572 -7.26 -33.83 36.97
C TRP A 572 -7.96 -33.42 35.68
N GLU A 573 -8.25 -32.13 35.56
CA GLU A 573 -8.79 -31.53 34.35
C GLU A 573 -7.63 -31.23 33.38
N VAL A 574 -7.68 -31.81 32.19
CA VAL A 574 -6.64 -31.66 31.16
C VAL A 574 -6.89 -30.42 30.31
N ILE A 575 -8.16 -30.23 29.95
CA ILE A 575 -8.77 -29.05 29.35
C ILE A 575 -10.20 -28.94 29.92
N PRO A 576 -10.86 -27.76 29.87
CA PRO A 576 -12.21 -27.61 30.40
C PRO A 576 -13.17 -28.70 29.89
N GLY A 577 -13.73 -29.49 30.82
CA GLY A 577 -14.66 -30.58 30.52
C GLY A 577 -14.02 -31.93 30.15
N GLN A 578 -12.70 -32.01 29.93
CA GLN A 578 -12.00 -33.26 29.67
C GLN A 578 -11.06 -33.63 30.82
N ARG A 579 -11.21 -34.85 31.34
CA ARG A 579 -10.48 -35.34 32.51
C ARG A 579 -9.52 -36.46 32.15
N ALA A 580 -8.37 -36.51 32.83
CA ALA A 580 -7.45 -37.64 32.77
C ALA A 580 -7.27 -38.25 34.16
N LYS A 581 -6.98 -39.55 34.17
CA LYS A 581 -6.71 -40.33 35.38
C LYS A 581 -5.35 -40.96 35.28
N ARG A 582 -4.61 -40.96 36.38
CA ARG A 582 -3.31 -41.63 36.47
C ARG A 582 -3.18 -42.36 37.79
N GLN A 583 -2.39 -43.43 37.76
CA GLN A 583 -1.98 -44.17 38.94
C GLN A 583 -0.48 -44.31 38.93
N GLU A 584 0.16 -43.99 40.04
CA GLU A 584 1.59 -44.15 40.24
C GLU A 584 1.85 -44.98 41.49
N THR A 585 2.93 -45.75 41.46
CA THR A 585 3.44 -46.49 42.61
C THR A 585 4.88 -46.08 42.86
N GLY A 586 5.32 -46.24 44.10
CA GLY A 586 6.69 -45.93 44.48
C GLY A 586 6.98 -46.42 45.88
N SER A 587 8.15 -46.05 46.37
CA SER A 587 8.62 -46.40 47.70
C SER A 587 8.96 -45.14 48.50
N ILE A 588 8.68 -45.17 49.78
CA ILE A 588 8.95 -44.11 50.75
C ILE A 588 9.67 -44.71 51.94
N SER A 589 10.73 -44.06 52.41
CA SER A 589 11.51 -44.52 53.55
C SER A 589 11.16 -43.74 54.82
N ILE A 590 10.88 -44.45 55.91
CA ILE A 590 10.90 -43.86 57.25
C ILE A 590 12.35 -43.87 57.73
N ILE A 591 12.89 -42.68 58.02
CA ILE A 591 14.19 -42.48 58.66
C ILE A 591 13.96 -41.85 60.04
N ARG A 592 14.79 -42.17 61.04
CA ARG A 592 14.71 -41.61 62.39
C ARG A 592 16.08 -41.22 62.90
#